data_AF-A0A101GZE6-F1
#
_entry.id   AF-A0A101GZE6-F1
#
_cell.length_a   1.000
_cell.length_b   1.000
_cell.length_c   1.000
_cell.angle_alpha   90.00
_cell.angle_beta   90.00
_cell.angle_gamma   90.00
#
_symmetry.space_group_name_H-M   'P 1'
#
loop_
_entity.id
_entity.type
_entity.pdbx_description
1 polymer ?
#
loop_
_entity_poly.entity_id
_entity_poly.type
_entity_poly.pdbx_seq_one_letter_code
_entity_poly.pdbx_strand_id
1 'polypeptide(L)'
;SENKLKLFPRDGNEFVLEVQKRFKKETGKDVEVLIYGDGAFKDPVGKIWELADPVVSPGFTPGLKGRPKEVKLKYVSENWNGTGDLDEYVKSVIKEKNTKKYQVEKSLGTTPRQIPDLLGSLCDLTTGSGDKGTPVVLVQGYFDDYTVE
;
A
#
# COMPACT_ATOMS: atom_id res chain seq x y z
N SER A 1 3.80 27.25 -11.55
CA SER A 1 3.13 28.55 -11.77
C SER A 1 3.01 29.26 -10.44
N GLU A 2 3.71 30.39 -10.27
CA GLU A 2 3.80 31.07 -8.96
C GLU A 2 2.47 31.64 -8.45
N ASN A 3 1.48 31.82 -9.33
CA ASN A 3 0.16 32.38 -8.99
C ASN A 3 -1.00 31.38 -9.05
N LYS A 4 -0.73 30.07 -9.06
CA LYS A 4 -1.81 29.06 -9.08
C LYS A 4 -1.61 28.04 -7.98
N LEU A 5 -2.69 27.72 -7.29
CA LEU A 5 -2.74 26.67 -6.28
C LEU A 5 -3.30 25.39 -6.90
N LYS A 6 -2.59 24.27 -6.70
CA LYS A 6 -3.12 22.94 -7.03
C LYS A 6 -4.04 22.51 -5.90
N LEU A 7 -5.34 22.41 -6.18
CA LEU A 7 -6.32 21.96 -5.21
C LEU A 7 -6.24 20.44 -5.00
N PHE A 8 -6.61 20.00 -3.81
CA PHE A 8 -6.73 18.58 -3.49
C PHE A 8 -7.80 17.91 -4.38
N PRO A 9 -7.58 16.68 -4.87
CA PRO A 9 -8.54 15.97 -5.72
C PRO A 9 -9.91 15.79 -5.05
N ARG A 10 -11.00 16.00 -5.79
CA ARG A 10 -12.38 15.79 -5.32
C ARG A 10 -12.97 14.47 -5.84
N ASP A 11 -12.71 14.16 -7.10
CA ASP A 11 -13.29 13.02 -7.81
C ASP A 11 -12.26 11.91 -8.02
N GLY A 12 -11.39 11.68 -7.03
CA GLY A 12 -10.28 10.74 -7.12
C GLY A 12 -10.72 9.31 -7.44
N ASN A 13 -11.84 8.87 -6.88
CA ASN A 13 -12.40 7.54 -7.13
C ASN A 13 -12.89 7.37 -8.57
N GLU A 14 -13.52 8.39 -9.16
CA GLU A 14 -13.96 8.32 -10.56
C GLU A 14 -12.75 8.25 -11.49
N PHE A 15 -11.72 9.05 -11.21
CA PHE A 15 -10.48 9.05 -11.97
C PHE A 15 -9.79 7.68 -11.99
N VAL A 16 -9.56 7.07 -10.82
CA VAL A 16 -8.84 5.78 -10.76
C VAL A 16 -9.61 4.64 -11.43
N LEU A 17 -10.95 4.66 -11.36
CA LEU A 17 -11.80 3.67 -12.03
C LEU A 17 -11.74 3.82 -13.56
N GLU A 18 -11.75 5.05 -14.08
CA GLU A 18 -11.62 5.28 -15.52
C GLU A 18 -10.21 4.91 -16.02
N VAL A 19 -9.16 5.19 -15.24
CA VAL A 19 -7.79 4.75 -15.55
C VAL A 19 -7.72 3.22 -15.60
N GLN A 20 -8.24 2.52 -14.59
CA GLN A 20 -8.28 1.05 -14.55
C GLN A 20 -8.99 0.48 -15.79
N LYS A 21 -10.18 1.00 -16.10
CA LYS A 21 -10.98 0.59 -17.25
C LYS A 21 -10.23 0.81 -18.57
N ARG A 22 -9.62 1.97 -18.74
CA ARG A 22 -8.85 2.31 -19.94
C ARG A 22 -7.61 1.44 -20.08
N PHE A 23 -6.89 1.20 -18.98
CA PHE A 23 -5.72 0.32 -18.95
C PHE A 23 -6.09 -1.11 -19.37
N LYS A 24 -7.19 -1.65 -18.83
CA LYS A 24 -7.73 -2.95 -19.23
C LYS A 24 -8.11 -2.99 -20.71
N LYS A 25 -8.76 -1.95 -21.23
CA LYS A 25 -9.15 -1.85 -22.64
C LYS A 25 -7.94 -1.84 -23.58
N GLU A 26 -6.89 -1.11 -23.23
CA GLU A 26 -5.72 -0.92 -24.08
C GLU A 26 -4.70 -2.07 -23.98
N THR A 27 -4.60 -2.73 -22.82
CA THR A 27 -3.55 -3.73 -22.56
C THR A 27 -4.07 -5.14 -22.29
N GLY A 28 -5.37 -5.29 -22.00
CA GLY A 28 -5.95 -6.55 -21.54
C GLY A 28 -5.58 -6.94 -20.09
N LYS A 29 -4.75 -6.16 -19.39
CA LYS A 29 -4.29 -6.44 -18.02
C LYS A 29 -5.24 -5.85 -16.98
N ASP A 30 -5.51 -6.62 -15.93
CA ASP A 30 -6.19 -6.13 -14.73
C ASP A 30 -5.14 -5.52 -13.80
N VAL A 31 -5.35 -4.28 -13.39
CA VAL A 31 -4.47 -3.54 -12.50
C VAL A 31 -5.28 -2.81 -11.46
N GLU A 32 -4.70 -2.61 -10.28
CA GLU A 32 -5.24 -1.69 -9.29
C GLU A 32 -4.56 -0.33 -9.42
N VAL A 33 -5.32 0.74 -9.18
CA VAL A 33 -4.87 2.13 -9.37
C VAL A 33 -5.12 2.90 -8.08
N LEU A 34 -4.13 3.65 -7.61
CA LEU A 34 -4.28 4.59 -6.52
C LEU A 34 -3.68 5.95 -6.86
N ILE A 35 -4.28 7.00 -6.32
CA ILE A 35 -3.68 8.33 -6.23
C ILE A 35 -2.96 8.39 -4.88
N TYR A 36 -1.73 8.89 -4.87
CA TYR A 36 -0.94 9.12 -3.65
C TYR A 36 -0.32 10.51 -3.70
N GLY A 37 0.18 10.96 -2.55
CA GLY A 37 1.01 12.15 -2.42
C GLY A 37 0.43 13.16 -1.46
N ASP A 38 1.33 14.03 -0.99
CA ASP A 38 1.06 14.95 0.11
C ASP A 38 0.23 16.17 -0.30
N GLY A 39 -0.62 16.60 0.63
CA GLY A 39 -1.34 17.86 0.64
C GLY A 39 -0.92 18.78 1.78
N ALA A 40 -1.54 19.96 1.77
CA ALA A 40 -1.55 20.84 2.92
C ALA A 40 -2.99 20.90 3.44
N PHE A 41 -3.20 20.66 4.74
CA PHE A 41 -4.49 20.88 5.37
C PHE A 41 -4.38 21.90 6.50
N LYS A 42 -5.47 22.60 6.74
CA LYS A 42 -5.58 23.50 7.89
C LYS A 42 -6.21 22.71 9.03
N ASP A 43 -5.47 22.50 10.11
CA ASP A 43 -5.98 21.81 11.29
C ASP A 43 -7.26 22.50 11.79
N PRO A 44 -8.38 21.76 11.95
CA PRO A 44 -9.66 22.36 12.30
C PRO A 44 -9.68 22.97 13.70
N VAL A 45 -8.79 22.58 14.61
CA VAL A 45 -8.76 23.03 16.01
C VAL A 45 -7.77 24.19 16.19
N GLY A 46 -6.48 23.94 15.98
CA GLY A 46 -5.37 24.87 16.13
C GLY A 46 -5.23 25.88 14.99
N LYS A 47 -5.95 25.70 13.87
CA LYS A 47 -5.96 26.61 12.70
C LYS A 47 -4.58 26.82 12.05
N ILE A 48 -3.62 25.95 12.36
CA ILE A 48 -2.31 25.90 11.73
C ILE A 48 -2.39 25.14 10.42
N TRP A 49 -1.59 25.55 9.45
CA TRP A 49 -1.42 24.78 8.21
C TRP A 49 -0.35 23.73 8.45
N GLU A 50 -0.72 22.48 8.24
CA GLU A 50 0.19 21.35 8.30
C GLU A 50 0.45 20.84 6.89
N LEU A 51 1.73 20.64 6.59
CA LEU A 51 2.17 19.85 5.44
C LEU A 51 2.13 18.39 5.86
N ALA A 52 0.92 17.90 6.01
CA ALA A 52 0.62 16.53 6.38
C ALA A 52 -0.70 16.16 5.71
N ASP A 53 -0.86 14.88 5.42
CA ASP A 53 -2.08 14.41 4.80
C ASP A 53 -3.19 14.14 5.82
N PRO A 54 -4.43 14.57 5.56
CA PRO A 54 -5.58 13.99 6.25
C PRO A 54 -5.79 12.51 5.86
N VAL A 55 -5.33 12.11 4.67
CA VAL A 55 -5.41 10.74 4.12
C VAL A 55 -4.26 10.48 3.13
N VAL A 56 -3.66 9.28 3.15
CA VAL A 56 -2.54 8.91 2.26
C VAL A 56 -2.96 8.75 0.78
N SER A 57 -4.22 8.40 0.54
CA SER A 57 -4.75 8.19 -0.80
C SER A 57 -6.15 8.81 -0.95
N PRO A 58 -6.31 9.85 -1.79
CA PRO A 58 -7.62 10.47 -2.03
C PRO A 58 -8.52 9.66 -2.97
N GLY A 59 -8.01 8.60 -3.60
CA GLY A 59 -8.79 7.73 -4.46
C GLY A 59 -8.02 6.48 -4.86
N PHE A 60 -8.68 5.32 -4.79
CA PHE A 60 -8.10 4.04 -5.13
C PHE A 60 -9.15 3.02 -5.58
N THR A 61 -8.74 2.05 -6.39
CA THR A 61 -9.62 1.00 -6.91
C THR A 61 -10.02 -0.01 -5.83
N PRO A 62 -11.19 -0.67 -5.95
CA PRO A 62 -11.74 -1.52 -4.90
C PRO A 62 -10.86 -2.70 -4.45
N GLY A 63 -9.99 -3.24 -5.31
CA GLY A 63 -9.10 -4.35 -4.95
C GLY A 63 -8.04 -3.97 -3.92
N LEU A 64 -7.80 -2.68 -3.69
CA LEU A 64 -6.93 -2.18 -2.63
C LEU A 64 -7.65 -2.02 -1.28
N LYS A 65 -8.94 -2.32 -1.18
CA LYS A 65 -9.66 -2.28 0.10
C LYS A 65 -9.21 -3.41 1.01
N GLY A 66 -8.84 -3.07 2.24
CA GLY A 66 -8.55 -4.02 3.29
C GLY A 66 -7.18 -3.83 3.91
N ARG A 67 -6.70 -4.87 4.55
CA ARG A 67 -5.43 -4.90 5.27
C ARG A 67 -4.62 -6.09 4.78
N PRO A 68 -3.29 -5.96 4.70
CA PRO A 68 -2.45 -7.10 4.40
C PRO A 68 -2.62 -8.16 5.49
N LYS A 69 -2.70 -9.41 5.07
CA LYS A 69 -2.65 -10.57 5.96
C LYS A 69 -1.31 -11.23 5.71
N GLU A 70 -0.24 -10.75 6.33
CA GLU A 70 1.13 -11.23 6.10
C GLU A 70 1.71 -11.91 7.35
N VAL A 71 2.69 -12.79 7.13
CA VAL A 71 3.51 -13.32 8.22
C VAL A 71 4.56 -12.27 8.55
N LYS A 72 4.63 -11.85 9.81
CA LYS A 72 5.63 -10.88 10.26
C LYS A 72 7.03 -11.52 10.25
N LEU A 73 8.03 -10.83 9.71
CA LEU A 73 9.43 -11.28 9.71
C LEU A 73 9.92 -11.64 11.13
N LYS A 74 9.52 -10.86 12.13
CA LYS A 74 9.83 -11.13 13.54
C LYS A 74 9.38 -12.52 13.99
N TYR A 75 8.20 -12.97 13.55
CA TYR A 75 7.71 -14.31 13.88
C TYR A 75 8.63 -15.39 13.29
N VAL A 76 9.03 -15.25 12.02
CA VAL A 76 9.97 -16.17 11.37
C VAL A 76 11.29 -16.20 12.15
N SER A 77 11.85 -15.03 12.47
CA SER A 77 13.12 -14.89 13.18
C SER A 77 13.10 -15.48 14.59
N GLU A 78 11.99 -15.39 15.32
CA GLU A 78 11.89 -15.89 16.69
C GLU A 78 11.64 -17.41 16.77
N ASN A 79 11.07 -18.00 15.72
CA ASN A 79 10.65 -19.41 15.72
C ASN A 79 11.54 -20.31 14.84
N TRP A 80 12.40 -19.74 14.00
CA TRP A 80 13.39 -20.51 13.23
C TRP A 80 14.50 -21.02 14.15
N ASN A 81 14.76 -22.32 14.10
CA ASN A 81 15.75 -22.99 14.95
C ASN A 81 17.17 -23.02 14.34
N GLY A 82 17.37 -22.40 13.18
CA GLY A 82 18.67 -22.36 12.49
C GLY A 82 19.05 -23.63 11.74
N THR A 83 18.17 -24.64 11.67
CA THR A 83 18.47 -25.94 11.05
C THR A 83 17.52 -26.25 9.88
N GLY A 84 18.07 -26.69 8.76
CA GLY A 84 17.30 -27.00 7.55
C GLY A 84 17.30 -25.84 6.54
N ASP A 85 16.40 -25.92 5.56
CA ASP A 85 16.23 -24.89 4.54
C ASP A 85 15.28 -23.79 5.03
N LEU A 86 15.80 -22.55 5.07
CA LEU A 86 15.04 -21.38 5.50
C LEU A 86 13.88 -21.07 4.55
N ASP A 87 14.04 -21.29 3.25
CA ASP A 87 13.02 -20.97 2.25
C ASP A 87 11.84 -21.93 2.36
N GLU A 88 12.12 -23.24 2.55
CA GLU A 88 11.08 -24.23 2.82
C GLU A 88 10.34 -23.92 4.13
N TYR A 89 11.06 -23.50 5.16
CA TYR A 89 10.46 -23.09 6.43
C TYR A 89 9.55 -21.87 6.25
N VAL A 90 10.02 -20.81 5.60
CA VAL A 90 9.23 -19.60 5.32
C VAL A 90 7.97 -19.96 4.53
N LYS A 91 8.10 -20.76 3.46
CA LYS A 91 6.95 -21.25 2.67
C LYS A 91 5.97 -22.03 3.55
N SER A 92 6.45 -22.88 4.46
CA SER A 92 5.59 -23.65 5.38
C SER A 92 4.78 -22.74 6.33
N VAL A 93 5.43 -21.70 6.87
CA VAL A 93 4.81 -20.73 7.79
C VAL A 93 3.76 -19.89 7.04
N ILE A 94 4.06 -19.45 5.81
CA ILE A 94 3.09 -18.70 4.99
C ILE A 94 1.86 -19.55 4.67
N LYS A 95 2.04 -20.85 4.36
CA LYS A 95 0.92 -21.78 4.16
C LYS A 95 0.07 -21.94 5.42
N GLU A 96 0.70 -22.00 6.59
CA GLU A 96 -0.01 -22.16 7.87
C GLU A 96 -0.87 -20.94 8.23
N LYS A 97 -0.52 -19.72 7.76
CA LYS A 97 -1.26 -18.46 7.95
C LYS A 97 -2.76 -18.53 7.60
N ASN A 98 -3.12 -19.41 6.66
CA ASN A 98 -4.50 -19.57 6.21
C ASN A 98 -5.28 -20.64 6.99
N THR A 99 -4.64 -21.30 7.95
CA THR A 99 -5.24 -22.34 8.78
C THR A 99 -5.68 -21.81 10.15
N LYS A 100 -6.52 -22.56 10.86
CA LYS A 100 -6.95 -22.25 12.23
C LYS A 100 -5.81 -22.28 13.26
N LYS A 101 -4.64 -22.83 12.90
CA LYS A 101 -3.46 -22.90 13.78
C LYS A 101 -2.74 -21.55 13.91
N TYR A 102 -2.92 -20.66 12.93
CA TYR A 102 -2.30 -19.34 12.96
C TYR A 102 -3.02 -18.42 13.94
N GLN A 103 -2.42 -18.21 15.11
CA GLN A 103 -2.89 -17.24 16.08
C GLN A 103 -2.46 -15.83 15.69
N VAL A 104 -3.39 -15.05 15.15
CA VAL A 104 -3.22 -13.63 14.81
C VAL A 104 -2.71 -12.81 16.00
N GLU A 105 -3.00 -13.23 17.24
CA GLU A 105 -2.70 -12.48 18.47
C GLU A 105 -1.24 -12.54 18.95
N LYS A 106 -0.40 -13.45 18.43
CA LYS A 106 1.07 -13.37 18.67
C LYS A 106 1.73 -12.18 17.94
N SER A 107 0.94 -11.36 17.25
CA SER A 107 1.37 -10.21 16.46
C SER A 107 1.21 -8.86 17.18
N LEU A 108 1.26 -8.85 18.52
CA LEU A 108 1.19 -7.66 19.39
C LEU A 108 1.98 -6.44 18.83
N GLY A 109 1.32 -5.29 18.78
CA GLY A 109 1.98 -3.97 18.73
C GLY A 109 2.06 -3.22 17.40
N THR A 110 1.14 -3.43 16.44
CA THR A 110 1.13 -2.59 15.22
C THR A 110 -0.25 -1.99 14.98
N THR A 111 -0.31 -0.67 14.81
CA THR A 111 -1.48 0.02 14.27
C THR A 111 -1.88 -0.67 12.95
N PRO A 112 -3.11 -1.16 12.82
CA PRO A 112 -3.52 -1.88 11.63
C PRO A 112 -3.52 -0.93 10.43
N ARG A 113 -2.62 -1.15 9.47
CA ARG A 113 -2.48 -0.30 8.27
C ARG A 113 -3.33 -0.82 7.13
N GLN A 114 -3.96 0.09 6.39
CA GLN A 114 -4.68 -0.29 5.18
C GLN A 114 -3.69 -0.47 4.02
N ILE A 115 -4.04 -1.29 3.04
CA ILE A 115 -3.22 -1.49 1.84
C ILE A 115 -2.91 -0.16 1.12
N PRO A 116 -3.87 0.78 0.93
CA PRO A 116 -3.58 2.06 0.28
C PRO A 116 -2.59 2.92 1.07
N ASP A 117 -2.59 2.83 2.40
CA ASP A 117 -1.63 3.56 3.23
C ASP A 117 -0.21 3.04 3.00
N LEU A 118 -0.05 1.71 2.92
CA LEU A 118 1.25 1.07 2.68
C LEU A 118 1.78 1.36 1.28
N LEU A 119 0.94 1.17 0.26
CA LEU A 119 1.32 1.40 -1.12
C LEU A 119 1.53 2.89 -1.41
N GLY A 120 0.70 3.76 -0.88
CA GLY A 120 0.86 5.21 -1.04
C GLY A 120 2.17 5.71 -0.44
N SER A 121 2.52 5.28 0.77
CA SER A 121 3.81 5.62 1.37
C SER A 121 5.00 5.02 0.60
N LEU A 122 4.86 3.81 0.05
CA LEU A 122 5.90 3.21 -0.81
C LEU A 122 6.11 4.04 -2.09
N CYS A 123 5.01 4.44 -2.74
CA CYS A 123 5.05 5.28 -3.93
C CYS A 123 5.68 6.63 -3.65
N ASP A 124 5.29 7.29 -2.55
CA ASP A 124 5.87 8.57 -2.13
C ASP A 124 7.37 8.47 -1.87
N LEU A 125 7.81 7.45 -1.11
CA LEU A 125 9.23 7.16 -0.89
C LEU A 125 9.99 6.94 -2.21
N THR A 126 9.36 6.27 -3.17
CA THR A 126 9.97 5.93 -4.46
C THR A 126 10.13 7.17 -5.35
N THR A 127 9.09 8.02 -5.42
CA THR A 127 9.13 9.21 -6.27
C THR A 127 9.91 10.36 -5.65
N GLY A 128 9.98 10.44 -4.32
CA GLY A 128 10.51 11.60 -3.62
C GLY A 128 9.71 12.87 -3.92
N SER A 129 10.35 14.03 -3.77
CA SER A 129 9.68 15.32 -4.04
C SER A 129 9.23 15.45 -5.50
N GLY A 130 8.13 16.18 -5.70
CA GLY A 130 7.51 16.41 -7.01
C GLY A 130 8.43 17.02 -8.08
N ASP A 131 9.59 17.57 -7.68
CA ASP A 131 10.60 18.13 -8.57
C ASP A 131 11.36 17.08 -9.37
N LYS A 132 11.30 15.80 -8.97
CA LYS A 132 11.97 14.69 -9.67
C LYS A 132 11.27 14.26 -10.98
N GLY A 133 10.10 14.80 -11.28
CA GLY A 133 9.44 14.59 -12.58
C GLY A 133 8.97 13.15 -12.84
N THR A 134 8.83 12.32 -11.80
CA THR A 134 8.30 10.95 -11.91
C THR A 134 6.92 10.88 -11.26
N PRO A 135 5.83 11.16 -11.99
CA PRO A 135 4.48 11.26 -11.41
C PRO A 135 3.76 9.92 -11.27
N VAL A 136 4.33 8.81 -11.76
CA VAL A 136 3.69 7.50 -11.81
C VAL A 136 4.67 6.42 -11.39
N VAL A 137 4.22 5.55 -10.49
CA VAL A 137 4.95 4.35 -10.03
C VAL A 137 4.18 3.11 -10.46
N LEU A 138 4.88 2.14 -11.03
CA LEU A 138 4.35 0.80 -11.27
C LEU A 138 4.86 -0.13 -10.17
N VAL A 139 3.96 -0.65 -9.35
CA VAL A 139 4.26 -1.67 -8.34
C VAL A 139 3.89 -3.04 -8.92
N GLN A 140 4.82 -3.98 -8.93
CA GLN A 140 4.61 -5.34 -9.43
C GLN A 140 4.93 -6.37 -8.34
N GLY A 141 4.24 -7.51 -8.40
CA GLY A 141 4.45 -8.63 -7.49
C GLY A 141 3.97 -8.42 -6.05
N TYR A 142 3.28 -7.31 -5.76
CA TYR A 142 2.83 -7.01 -4.39
C TYR A 142 1.81 -8.03 -3.86
N PHE A 143 0.98 -8.59 -4.73
CA PHE A 143 -0.03 -9.59 -4.36
C PHE A 143 0.39 -11.02 -4.71
N ASP A 144 1.65 -11.22 -5.12
CA ASP A 144 2.13 -12.56 -5.47
C ASP A 144 2.21 -13.42 -4.20
N ASP A 145 1.81 -14.68 -4.33
CA ASP A 145 1.91 -15.65 -3.25
C ASP A 145 3.23 -16.41 -3.36
N TYR A 146 4.18 -16.10 -2.47
CA TYR A 146 5.50 -16.73 -2.41
C TYR A 146 5.47 -18.25 -2.21
N THR A 147 4.31 -18.82 -1.86
CA THR A 147 4.15 -20.27 -1.69
C THR A 147 3.80 -21.00 -2.99
N VAL A 148 3.50 -20.26 -4.06
CA VAL A 148 3.08 -20.74 -5.36
C VAL A 148 4.23 -20.47 -6.33
N GLU A 149 5.14 -21.44 -6.45
CA GLU A 149 6.04 -21.57 -7.61
C GLU A 149 5.36 -22.40 -8.70
#